data_AF-A0A9E3MG96-F1
#
_entry.id   AF-A0A9E3MG96-F1
#
_cell.length_a   1.000
_cell.length_b   1.000
_cell.length_c   1.000
_cell.angle_alpha   90.00
_cell.angle_beta   90.00
_cell.angle_gamma   90.00
#
_symmetry.space_group_name_H-M   'P 1'
#
loop_
_entity.id
_entity.type
_entity.pdbx_description
1 polymer ?
#
loop_
_entity_poly.entity_id
_entity_poly.type
_entity_poly.pdbx_seq_one_letter_code
_entity_poly.pdbx_strand_id
1 'polypeptide(L)'
;MNFFTIATKPRHPAFAVTLVAAATLAACGGDKSSGASGPAVGTTVDVTMMETTDLHQNVLSYDYYKLAEDKSVGIERTSALVKQVRAANANTMLFDAGDIIQGTVLGDYQALVSKVPCTDKLAIFKAMDAIGYDAGTIGNHEFNYGLKYLAQVTGRQFNTPNLGPVASQPKCTGPAYPQVLANVVSTTDSKPIFDPYVILTKTFSATTPDGKTVQVPVKVGVIGFTPPLIMAWDKGNLDGNVTTTGLKETAEKYIPEMKAKG
;
A
#
# COMPACT_ATOMS: atom_id res chain seq x y z
N MET A 1 -20.49 -25.86 -56.61
CA MET A 1 -19.80 -25.03 -57.63
C MET A 1 -18.39 -24.79 -57.11
N ASN A 2 -17.40 -25.63 -57.46
CA ASN A 2 -16.48 -25.48 -58.61
C ASN A 2 -15.76 -24.11 -58.53
N PHE A 3 -14.43 -23.96 -58.33
CA PHE A 3 -13.28 -24.65 -58.93
C PHE A 3 -11.98 -24.51 -58.09
N PHE A 4 -11.17 -25.60 -58.03
CA PHE A 4 -9.71 -25.74 -58.22
C PHE A 4 -8.68 -24.97 -57.36
N THR A 5 -7.43 -25.39 -57.11
CA THR A 5 -6.67 -26.66 -57.20
C THR A 5 -5.29 -26.45 -56.56
N ILE A 6 -4.74 -27.55 -56.06
CA ILE A 6 -3.42 -27.82 -55.48
C ILE A 6 -2.23 -27.39 -56.36
N ALA A 7 -1.12 -26.97 -55.75
CA ALA A 7 0.22 -27.30 -56.25
C ALA A 7 1.26 -27.34 -55.13
N THR A 8 1.72 -28.55 -54.83
CA THR A 8 2.93 -28.89 -54.07
C THR A 8 4.15 -28.89 -54.98
N LYS A 9 5.35 -28.57 -54.47
CA LYS A 9 6.65 -29.05 -54.99
C LYS A 9 7.81 -28.75 -54.00
N PRO A 10 9.02 -29.35 -54.15
CA PRO A 10 9.60 -30.21 -53.12
C PRO A 10 10.94 -29.71 -52.55
N ARG A 11 11.49 -30.53 -51.63
CA ARG A 11 12.72 -30.40 -50.85
C ARG A 11 14.03 -30.39 -51.65
N HIS A 12 15.06 -29.80 -51.02
CA HIS A 12 16.49 -30.18 -50.92
C HIS A 12 17.46 -29.01 -51.23
N PRO A 13 18.72 -29.02 -50.75
CA PRO A 13 19.23 -29.39 -49.41
C PRO A 13 20.09 -28.26 -48.80
N ALA A 14 20.49 -28.45 -47.54
CA ALA A 14 21.41 -27.60 -46.81
C ALA A 14 22.81 -27.55 -47.46
N PHE A 15 23.37 -26.36 -47.59
CA PHE A 15 24.81 -26.14 -47.75
C PHE A 15 25.31 -25.41 -46.51
N ALA A 16 26.10 -26.12 -45.72
CA ALA A 16 26.92 -25.55 -44.67
C ALA A 16 28.09 -24.81 -45.32
N VAL A 17 28.24 -23.52 -44.98
CA VAL A 17 29.48 -22.78 -45.24
C VAL A 17 30.03 -22.36 -43.89
N THR A 18 31.02 -23.12 -43.44
CA THR A 18 31.89 -22.79 -42.33
C THR A 18 32.83 -21.68 -42.79
N LEU A 19 32.69 -20.46 -42.24
CA LEU A 19 33.72 -19.43 -42.36
C LEU A 19 34.43 -19.28 -41.02
N VAL A 20 35.66 -19.76 -40.98
CA VAL A 20 36.64 -19.46 -39.94
C VAL A 20 37.25 -18.10 -40.27
N ALA A 21 37.12 -17.12 -39.37
CA ALA A 21 37.92 -15.91 -39.39
C ALA A 21 38.53 -15.71 -37.99
N ALA A 22 39.85 -15.78 -37.94
CA ALA A 22 40.65 -15.59 -36.74
C ALA A 22 41.05 -14.12 -36.55
N ALA A 23 41.01 -13.71 -35.27
CA ALA A 23 41.84 -12.72 -34.59
C ALA A 23 41.80 -11.24 -35.04
N THR A 24 41.25 -10.40 -34.15
CA THR A 24 42.04 -9.36 -33.46
C THR A 24 41.40 -9.08 -32.09
N LEU A 25 42.01 -9.57 -31.00
CA LEU A 25 41.72 -9.09 -29.64
C LEU A 25 42.41 -7.73 -29.48
N ALA A 26 41.66 -6.65 -29.70
CA ALA A 26 42.03 -5.33 -29.21
C ALA A 26 41.49 -5.18 -27.79
N ALA A 27 42.35 -5.44 -26.81
CA ALA A 27 42.14 -5.01 -25.44
C ALA A 27 42.29 -3.48 -25.39
N CYS A 28 41.17 -2.78 -25.20
CA CYS A 28 41.17 -1.43 -24.65
C CYS A 28 40.16 -1.42 -23.52
N GLY A 29 40.71 -1.21 -22.31
CA GLY A 29 39.97 -1.09 -21.07
C GLY A 29 38.87 -0.03 -21.17
N GLY A 30 37.74 -0.40 -20.61
CA GLY A 30 36.60 0.46 -20.43
C GLY A 30 35.73 -0.19 -19.38
N ASP A 31 36.23 -0.19 -18.14
CA ASP A 31 35.39 -0.34 -16.95
C ASP A 31 34.36 0.78 -16.99
N LYS A 32 33.26 0.55 -17.72
CA LYS A 32 31.98 1.19 -17.44
C LYS A 32 31.29 0.28 -16.43
N SER A 33 31.88 0.22 -15.24
CA SER A 33 31.05 0.14 -14.06
C SER A 33 30.21 1.42 -14.08
N SER A 34 28.99 1.31 -14.62
CA SER A 34 27.93 2.23 -14.25
C SER A 34 27.59 1.97 -12.79
N GLY A 35 28.55 2.25 -11.90
CA GLY A 35 28.25 2.49 -10.51
C GLY A 35 27.37 3.71 -10.53
N ALA A 36 26.10 3.56 -10.17
CA ALA A 36 25.22 4.68 -9.96
C ALA A 36 25.83 5.51 -8.82
N SER A 37 26.67 6.49 -9.18
CA SER A 37 27.04 7.55 -8.26
C SER A 37 25.73 8.20 -7.84
N GLY A 38 25.46 8.23 -6.53
CA GLY A 38 24.29 8.90 -6.00
C GLY A 38 24.17 10.35 -6.50
N PRO A 39 23.03 11.02 -6.26
CA PRO A 39 22.88 12.41 -6.67
C PRO A 39 24.05 13.27 -6.17
N ALA A 40 24.45 14.25 -6.98
CA ALA A 40 25.58 15.11 -6.65
C ALA A 40 25.42 15.70 -5.24
N VAL A 41 26.51 15.78 -4.48
CA VAL A 41 26.50 16.37 -3.13
C VAL A 41 25.90 17.78 -3.20
N GLY A 42 24.93 18.05 -2.33
CA GLY A 42 24.18 19.32 -2.33
C GLY A 42 22.93 19.32 -3.21
N THR A 43 22.56 18.21 -3.85
CA THR A 43 21.24 18.05 -4.49
C THR A 43 20.13 18.12 -3.45
N THR A 44 19.10 18.93 -3.68
CA THR A 44 17.98 19.12 -2.77
C THR A 44 16.67 18.64 -3.39
N VAL A 45 15.77 18.12 -2.55
CA VAL A 45 14.41 17.74 -2.94
C VAL A 45 13.42 18.31 -1.93
N ASP A 46 12.40 19.01 -2.43
CA ASP A 46 11.29 19.50 -1.62
C ASP A 46 10.14 18.49 -1.72
N VAL A 47 9.83 17.82 -0.62
CA VAL A 47 8.78 16.79 -0.53
C VAL A 47 7.65 17.28 0.37
N THR A 48 6.41 17.14 -0.09
CA THR A 48 5.22 17.43 0.71
C THR A 48 4.54 16.12 1.12
N MET A 49 4.50 15.86 2.42
CA MET A 49 3.74 14.74 2.99
C MET A 49 2.37 15.24 3.44
N MET A 50 1.33 14.57 2.97
CA MET A 50 -0.06 14.83 3.32
C MET A 50 -0.59 13.66 4.15
N GLU A 51 -1.54 13.95 5.02
CA GLU A 51 -2.13 12.98 5.92
C GLU A 51 -3.64 13.22 6.02
N THR A 52 -4.41 12.14 6.07
CA THR A 52 -5.76 12.13 6.64
C THR A 52 -5.79 11.26 7.89
N THR A 53 -6.75 11.53 8.77
CA THR A 53 -6.98 10.76 9.99
C THR A 53 -8.46 10.81 10.32
N ASP A 54 -8.97 9.80 11.02
CA ASP A 54 -10.32 9.80 11.60
C ASP A 54 -11.42 10.09 10.56
N LEU A 55 -11.26 9.50 9.36
CA LEU A 55 -12.21 9.68 8.26
C LEU A 55 -13.60 9.12 8.60
N HIS A 56 -13.64 8.09 9.44
CA HIS A 56 -14.85 7.53 10.02
C HIS A 56 -15.98 7.22 9.02
N GLN A 57 -15.67 6.65 7.86
CA GLN A 57 -16.63 6.37 6.78
C GLN A 57 -17.37 7.60 6.24
N ASN A 58 -16.88 8.83 6.46
CA ASN A 58 -17.41 10.03 5.84
C ASN A 58 -16.93 10.11 4.37
N VAL A 59 -17.55 9.30 3.51
CA VAL A 59 -17.25 9.27 2.06
C VAL A 59 -17.78 10.51 1.36
N LEU A 60 -18.96 10.96 1.78
CA LEU A 60 -19.64 12.15 1.28
C LEU A 60 -19.86 13.15 2.41
N SER A 61 -19.97 14.42 2.06
CA SER A 61 -20.40 15.55 2.89
C SER A 61 -21.88 15.47 3.21
N TYR A 62 -22.27 14.40 3.89
CA TYR A 62 -23.66 14.08 4.16
C TYR A 62 -23.82 13.49 5.56
N ASP A 63 -24.69 14.10 6.35
CA ASP A 63 -25.09 13.60 7.65
C ASP A 63 -26.30 12.66 7.49
N TYR A 64 -26.06 11.36 7.65
CA TYR A 64 -27.09 10.32 7.52
C TYR A 64 -28.14 10.35 8.63
N TYR A 65 -27.88 10.99 9.77
CA TYR A 65 -28.86 11.14 10.84
C TYR A 65 -29.79 12.31 10.57
N LYS A 66 -29.24 13.44 10.13
CA LYS A 66 -30.02 14.63 9.77
C LYS A 66 -30.68 14.54 8.39
N LEU A 67 -30.23 13.59 7.55
CA LEU A 67 -30.62 13.46 6.15
C LEU A 67 -30.40 14.77 5.38
N ALA A 68 -29.22 15.37 5.58
CA ALA A 68 -28.86 16.65 4.99
C ALA A 68 -27.36 16.73 4.67
N GLU A 69 -27.00 17.66 3.79
CA GLU A 69 -25.60 17.98 3.48
C GLU A 69 -24.88 18.50 4.74
N ASP A 70 -23.66 18.01 4.97
CA ASP A 70 -22.73 18.54 5.97
C ASP A 70 -21.36 18.77 5.32
N LYS A 71 -21.07 20.05 5.02
CA LYS A 71 -19.84 20.46 4.33
C LYS A 71 -18.58 20.42 5.22
N SER A 72 -18.73 20.10 6.50
CA SER A 72 -17.60 19.98 7.43
C SER A 72 -16.90 18.61 7.36
N VAL A 73 -17.55 17.60 6.77
CA VAL A 73 -17.01 16.24 6.60
C VAL A 73 -16.93 15.86 5.12
N GLY A 74 -16.36 14.69 4.82
CA GLY A 74 -16.36 14.10 3.47
C GLY A 74 -14.98 14.04 2.82
N ILE A 75 -14.50 12.82 2.55
CA ILE A 75 -13.22 12.61 1.86
C ILE A 75 -13.24 13.15 0.42
N GLU A 76 -14.40 13.27 -0.20
CA GLU A 76 -14.51 13.86 -1.54
C GLU A 76 -14.14 15.35 -1.54
N ARG A 77 -14.42 16.07 -0.45
CA ARG A 77 -13.95 17.46 -0.27
C ARG A 77 -12.45 17.49 0.01
N THR A 78 -11.97 16.62 0.88
CA THR A 78 -10.54 16.46 1.15
C THR A 78 -9.76 16.14 -0.13
N SER A 79 -10.34 15.39 -1.07
CA SER A 79 -9.74 15.11 -2.37
C SER A 79 -9.44 16.37 -3.20
N ALA A 80 -10.23 17.43 -3.04
CA ALA A 80 -9.98 18.70 -3.71
C ALA A 80 -8.73 19.38 -3.14
N LEU A 81 -8.53 19.32 -1.82
CA LEU A 81 -7.32 19.84 -1.16
C LEU A 81 -6.08 19.03 -1.58
N VAL A 82 -6.17 17.70 -1.62
CA VAL A 82 -5.09 16.84 -2.12
C VAL A 82 -4.71 17.20 -3.56
N LYS A 83 -5.70 17.44 -4.43
CA LYS A 83 -5.45 17.87 -5.81
C LYS A 83 -4.77 19.24 -5.88
N GLN A 84 -5.17 20.20 -5.04
CA GLN A 84 -4.53 21.52 -4.97
C GLN A 84 -3.07 21.41 -4.52
N VAL A 85 -2.78 20.62 -3.49
CA VAL A 85 -1.41 20.41 -3.00
C VAL A 85 -0.55 19.74 -4.09
N ARG A 86 -1.07 18.71 -4.77
CA ARG A 86 -0.37 18.05 -5.87
C ARG A 86 -0.12 18.94 -7.08
N ALA A 87 -1.00 19.91 -7.35
CA ALA A 87 -0.81 20.90 -8.39
C ALA A 87 0.28 21.93 -8.02
N ALA A 88 0.42 22.25 -6.72
CA ALA A 88 1.46 23.15 -6.22
C ALA A 88 2.83 22.47 -6.09
N ASN A 89 2.88 21.18 -5.77
CA ASN A 89 4.10 20.38 -5.70
C ASN A 89 3.86 18.95 -6.21
N ALA A 90 4.60 18.54 -7.25
CA ALA A 90 4.52 17.17 -7.78
C ALA A 90 5.17 16.14 -6.84
N ASN A 91 6.14 16.55 -6.02
CA ASN A 91 6.84 15.68 -5.08
C ASN A 91 6.00 15.46 -3.81
N THR A 92 4.93 14.67 -3.93
CA THR A 92 3.99 14.44 -2.83
C THR A 92 3.88 12.98 -2.42
N MET A 93 3.58 12.78 -1.14
CA MET A 93 3.08 11.51 -0.62
C MET A 93 1.83 11.73 0.22
N LEU A 94 0.91 10.76 0.22
CA LEU A 94 -0.35 10.81 0.97
C LEU A 94 -0.49 9.58 1.86
N PHE A 95 -0.75 9.81 3.14
CA PHE A 95 -0.89 8.77 4.15
C PHE A 95 -2.23 8.87 4.89
N ASP A 96 -2.64 7.77 5.52
CA ASP A 96 -3.79 7.77 6.43
C ASP A 96 -3.43 7.18 7.81
N ALA A 97 -3.90 7.85 8.87
CA ALA A 97 -3.61 7.52 10.27
C ALA A 97 -4.60 6.56 10.94
N GLY A 98 -5.57 6.00 10.22
CA GLY A 98 -6.54 5.03 10.75
C GLY A 98 -7.88 5.65 11.14
N ASP A 99 -8.73 4.84 11.76
CA ASP A 99 -10.14 5.14 12.07
C ASP A 99 -10.91 5.55 10.80
N ILE A 100 -10.86 4.64 9.83
CA ILE A 100 -11.39 4.78 8.48
C ILE A 100 -12.75 4.09 8.35
N ILE A 101 -12.89 2.87 8.89
CA ILE A 101 -13.92 1.91 8.42
C ILE A 101 -15.19 1.85 9.27
N GLN A 102 -15.30 2.64 10.32
CA GLN A 102 -16.42 2.72 11.26
C GLN A 102 -16.75 4.20 11.54
N GLY A 103 -17.96 4.54 11.98
CA GLY A 103 -18.25 5.87 12.56
C GLY A 103 -19.47 6.58 11.98
N THR A 104 -20.00 6.10 10.85
CA THR A 104 -21.24 6.58 10.24
C THR A 104 -22.22 5.42 9.97
N VAL A 105 -23.47 5.77 9.70
CA VAL A 105 -24.51 4.82 9.24
C VAL A 105 -24.07 4.05 8.00
N LEU A 106 -23.28 4.65 7.11
CA LEU A 106 -22.70 3.96 5.96
C LEU A 106 -21.76 2.82 6.40
N GLY A 107 -20.89 3.08 7.38
CA GLY A 107 -20.01 2.07 7.97
C GLY A 107 -20.79 0.89 8.54
N ASP A 108 -21.77 1.17 9.40
CA ASP A 108 -22.63 0.14 10.00
C ASP A 108 -23.41 -0.64 8.94
N TYR A 109 -23.94 0.04 7.92
CA TYR A 109 -24.66 -0.59 6.83
C TYR A 109 -23.76 -1.56 6.05
N GLN A 110 -22.53 -1.16 5.71
CA GLN A 110 -21.55 -2.00 5.01
C GLN A 110 -21.00 -3.15 5.87
N ALA A 111 -21.00 -3.01 7.20
CA ALA A 111 -20.50 -4.01 8.13
C ALA A 111 -21.56 -5.03 8.57
N LEU A 112 -22.80 -4.59 8.78
CA LEU A 112 -23.83 -5.36 9.51
C LEU A 112 -25.06 -5.70 8.66
N VAL A 113 -25.49 -4.79 7.78
CA VAL A 113 -26.78 -4.91 7.07
C VAL A 113 -26.60 -5.48 5.66
N SER A 114 -25.91 -4.72 4.79
CA SER A 114 -25.61 -5.10 3.42
C SER A 114 -24.11 -5.27 3.27
N LYS A 115 -23.62 -6.40 3.78
CA LYS A 115 -22.19 -6.70 3.87
C LYS A 115 -21.53 -6.65 2.50
N VAL A 116 -20.45 -5.88 2.40
CA VAL A 116 -19.63 -5.84 1.19
C VAL A 116 -19.04 -7.24 0.95
N PRO A 117 -19.19 -7.83 -0.26
CA PRO A 117 -18.65 -9.15 -0.56
C PRO A 117 -17.13 -9.12 -0.62
N CYS A 118 -16.49 -10.27 -0.38
CA CYS A 118 -15.03 -10.45 -0.43
C CYS A 118 -14.40 -10.03 -1.78
N THR A 119 -15.17 -9.99 -2.86
CA THR A 119 -14.74 -9.58 -4.20
C THR A 119 -14.83 -8.06 -4.45
N ASP A 120 -15.24 -7.28 -3.46
CA ASP A 120 -15.44 -5.83 -3.58
C ASP A 120 -14.88 -5.09 -2.36
N LYS A 121 -14.71 -3.76 -2.49
CA LYS A 121 -14.14 -2.88 -1.47
C LYS A 121 -15.21 -2.06 -0.76
N LEU A 122 -14.92 -1.64 0.47
CA LEU A 122 -15.69 -0.60 1.16
C LEU A 122 -15.74 0.69 0.34
N ALA A 123 -16.80 1.48 0.50
CA ALA A 123 -16.98 2.70 -0.28
C ALA A 123 -15.83 3.69 -0.02
N ILE A 124 -15.41 3.81 1.25
CA ILE A 124 -14.27 4.64 1.64
C ILE A 124 -12.96 4.20 0.99
N PHE A 125 -12.67 2.89 0.90
CA PHE A 125 -11.47 2.40 0.23
C PHE A 125 -11.51 2.62 -1.29
N LYS A 126 -12.69 2.54 -1.94
CA LYS A 126 -12.83 2.93 -3.36
C LYS A 126 -12.47 4.40 -3.58
N ALA A 127 -12.91 5.29 -2.67
CA ALA A 127 -12.57 6.70 -2.72
C ALA A 127 -11.07 6.93 -2.48
N MET A 128 -10.48 6.30 -1.46
CA MET A 128 -9.05 6.40 -1.15
C MET A 128 -8.17 5.88 -2.30
N ASP A 129 -8.55 4.76 -2.92
CA ASP A 129 -7.86 4.24 -4.11
C ASP A 129 -7.87 5.23 -5.27
N ALA A 130 -9.02 5.88 -5.52
CA ALA A 130 -9.15 6.90 -6.56
C ALA A 130 -8.35 8.18 -6.24
N ILE A 131 -8.16 8.50 -4.95
CA ILE A 131 -7.32 9.60 -4.50
C ILE A 131 -5.83 9.22 -4.59
N GLY A 132 -5.47 7.94 -4.50
CA GLY A 132 -4.10 7.46 -4.62
C GLY A 132 -3.27 7.72 -3.36
N TYR A 133 -3.61 7.01 -2.28
CA TYR A 133 -2.81 6.95 -1.05
C TYR A 133 -1.54 6.12 -1.26
N ASP A 134 -0.46 6.47 -0.59
CA ASP A 134 0.82 5.77 -0.64
C ASP A 134 0.90 4.66 0.43
N ALA A 135 0.36 4.89 1.63
CA ALA A 135 0.20 3.89 2.70
C ALA A 135 -0.83 4.35 3.74
N GLY A 136 -1.26 3.45 4.63
CA GLY A 136 -2.04 3.80 5.82
C GLY A 136 -1.74 2.91 7.02
N THR A 137 -2.27 3.26 8.17
CA THR A 137 -2.24 2.44 9.39
C THR A 137 -3.64 1.97 9.78
N ILE A 138 -3.74 1.29 10.92
CA ILE A 138 -4.95 0.74 11.51
C ILE A 138 -5.16 1.44 12.85
N GLY A 139 -6.26 2.19 12.98
CA GLY A 139 -6.70 2.82 14.22
C GLY A 139 -7.44 1.84 15.12
N ASN A 140 -8.05 2.35 16.20
CA ASN A 140 -8.78 1.52 17.15
C ASN A 140 -10.15 1.08 16.61
N HIS A 141 -10.83 1.92 15.83
CA HIS A 141 -12.16 1.65 15.35
C HIS A 141 -12.21 0.59 14.24
N GLU A 142 -11.07 0.27 13.62
CA GLU A 142 -10.93 -0.86 12.70
C GLU A 142 -11.28 -2.22 13.36
N PHE A 143 -11.17 -2.34 14.69
CA PHE A 143 -11.40 -3.59 15.41
C PHE A 143 -12.86 -3.81 15.84
N ASN A 144 -13.71 -2.78 15.77
CA ASN A 144 -15.07 -2.79 16.34
C ASN A 144 -16.00 -3.87 15.77
N TYR A 145 -15.83 -4.22 14.50
CA TYR A 145 -16.62 -5.25 13.82
C TYR A 145 -15.95 -6.64 13.82
N GLY A 146 -14.85 -6.78 14.56
CA GLY A 146 -14.12 -8.03 14.77
C GLY A 146 -13.07 -8.35 13.70
N LEU A 147 -12.12 -9.22 14.09
CA LEU A 147 -10.94 -9.58 13.26
C LEU A 147 -11.32 -10.19 11.91
N LYS A 148 -12.45 -10.91 11.83
CA LYS A 148 -12.92 -11.49 10.56
C LYS A 148 -13.29 -10.41 9.55
N TYR A 149 -14.03 -9.40 9.99
CA TYR A 149 -14.42 -8.29 9.13
C TYR A 149 -13.20 -7.47 8.73
N LEU A 150 -12.35 -7.13 9.70
CA LEU A 150 -11.10 -6.40 9.44
C LEU A 150 -10.22 -7.12 8.42
N ALA A 151 -9.98 -8.43 8.59
CA ALA A 151 -9.23 -9.25 7.64
C ALA A 151 -9.85 -9.18 6.24
N GLN A 152 -11.17 -9.37 6.14
CA GLN A 152 -11.88 -9.36 4.87
C GLN A 152 -11.72 -8.02 4.13
N VAL A 153 -12.02 -6.89 4.78
CA VAL A 153 -12.09 -5.57 4.10
C VAL A 153 -10.72 -4.99 3.81
N THR A 154 -9.68 -5.42 4.53
CA THR A 154 -8.28 -5.07 4.26
C THR A 154 -7.59 -6.07 3.31
N GLY A 155 -8.30 -7.12 2.89
CA GLY A 155 -7.75 -8.18 2.04
C GLY A 155 -6.65 -9.01 2.72
N ARG A 156 -6.57 -8.99 4.05
CA ARG A 156 -5.59 -9.74 4.84
C ARG A 156 -6.13 -11.10 5.27
N GLN A 157 -5.21 -11.98 5.63
CA GLN A 157 -5.51 -13.25 6.26
C GLN A 157 -4.74 -13.31 7.57
N PHE A 158 -5.42 -13.36 8.71
CA PHE A 158 -4.76 -13.33 10.02
C PHE A 158 -4.62 -14.74 10.58
N ASN A 159 -3.45 -15.03 11.17
CA ASN A 159 -3.22 -16.26 11.89
C ASN A 159 -3.68 -16.12 13.34
N THR A 160 -4.99 -16.02 13.59
CA THR A 160 -5.56 -15.88 14.95
C THR A 160 -6.48 -17.06 15.29
N PRO A 161 -6.62 -17.43 16.57
CA PRO A 161 -7.40 -18.59 17.00
C PRO A 161 -8.84 -18.62 16.46
N ASN A 162 -9.50 -17.46 16.41
CA ASN A 162 -10.89 -17.33 15.97
C ASN A 162 -11.14 -17.37 14.45
N LEU A 163 -10.11 -17.34 13.60
CA LEU A 163 -10.27 -17.29 12.14
C LEU A 163 -9.89 -18.59 11.41
N GLY A 164 -9.48 -19.63 12.15
CA GLY A 164 -9.04 -20.89 11.58
C GLY A 164 -7.77 -20.75 10.72
N PRO A 165 -7.34 -21.84 10.05
CA PRO A 165 -6.09 -21.84 9.30
C PRO A 165 -6.07 -20.82 8.16
N VAL A 166 -4.99 -20.05 8.05
CA VAL A 166 -4.77 -19.04 6.98
C VAL A 166 -5.02 -19.64 5.58
N ALA A 167 -4.59 -20.88 5.35
CA ALA A 167 -4.76 -21.58 4.07
C ALA A 167 -6.23 -21.79 3.66
N SER A 168 -7.17 -21.79 4.61
CA SER A 168 -8.62 -21.90 4.35
C SER A 168 -9.35 -20.56 4.29
N GLN A 169 -8.68 -19.45 4.64
CA GLN A 169 -9.30 -18.13 4.61
C GLN A 169 -9.45 -17.64 3.16
N PRO A 170 -10.52 -16.89 2.83
CA PRO A 170 -10.68 -16.34 1.50
C PRO A 170 -9.64 -15.25 1.22
N LYS A 171 -9.29 -15.07 -0.05
CA LYS A 171 -8.47 -13.94 -0.51
C LYS A 171 -9.41 -12.83 -0.95
N CYS A 172 -9.56 -11.81 -0.11
CA CYS A 172 -10.48 -10.70 -0.35
C CYS A 172 -9.79 -9.47 -0.94
N THR A 173 -10.60 -8.62 -1.55
CA THR A 173 -10.14 -7.41 -2.21
C THR A 173 -10.05 -6.27 -1.20
N GLY A 174 -8.83 -5.89 -0.82
CA GLY A 174 -8.54 -4.75 0.06
C GLY A 174 -8.21 -3.45 -0.69
N PRO A 175 -7.83 -2.38 0.03
CA PRO A 175 -7.33 -1.15 -0.58
C PRO A 175 -6.10 -1.41 -1.48
N ALA A 176 -5.88 -0.53 -2.46
CA ALA A 176 -4.76 -0.63 -3.41
C ALA A 176 -3.41 -0.18 -2.83
N TYR A 177 -3.41 0.38 -1.62
CA TYR A 177 -2.23 0.83 -0.89
C TYR A 177 -1.93 -0.09 0.31
N PRO A 178 -0.67 -0.22 0.72
CA PRO A 178 -0.30 -1.04 1.88
C PRO A 178 -0.83 -0.43 3.18
N GLN A 179 -1.33 -1.30 4.05
CA GLN A 179 -1.68 -0.96 5.44
C GLN A 179 -0.68 -1.63 6.39
N VAL A 180 -0.14 -0.86 7.34
CA VAL A 180 0.88 -1.33 8.29
C VAL A 180 0.40 -1.20 9.72
N LEU A 181 0.78 -2.15 10.58
CA LEU A 181 0.53 -2.09 12.02
C LEU A 181 1.53 -2.98 12.75
N ALA A 182 2.40 -2.37 13.57
CA ALA A 182 3.53 -3.06 14.16
C ALA A 182 3.24 -3.68 15.54
N ASN A 183 2.31 -3.09 16.30
CA ASN A 183 2.19 -3.37 17.73
C ASN A 183 0.97 -4.23 18.12
N VAL A 184 0.29 -4.85 17.16
CA VAL A 184 -0.76 -5.85 17.41
C VAL A 184 -0.30 -7.20 16.89
N VAL A 185 -0.14 -8.16 17.80
CA VAL A 185 0.42 -9.48 17.49
C VAL A 185 -0.60 -10.57 17.77
N SER A 186 -0.54 -11.65 17.00
CA SER A 186 -1.37 -12.84 17.23
C SER A 186 -0.93 -13.58 18.50
N THR A 187 -1.88 -14.07 19.28
CA THR A 187 -1.61 -15.01 20.38
C THR A 187 -1.17 -16.40 19.90
N THR A 188 -1.35 -16.71 18.61
CA THR A 188 -0.99 -18.02 18.03
C THR A 188 0.52 -18.16 17.83
N ASP A 189 1.19 -17.11 17.34
CA ASP A 189 2.59 -17.17 16.93
C ASP A 189 3.43 -15.95 17.35
N SER A 190 2.83 -15.01 18.09
CA SER A 190 3.47 -13.76 18.53
C SER A 190 3.98 -12.88 17.38
N LYS A 191 3.45 -13.05 16.17
CA LYS A 191 3.78 -12.21 15.01
C LYS A 191 2.76 -11.10 14.81
N PRO A 192 3.16 -9.94 14.27
CA PRO A 192 2.23 -8.89 13.86
C PRO A 192 1.15 -9.42 12.90
N ILE A 193 -0.11 -9.00 13.10
CA ILE A 193 -1.24 -9.41 12.24
C ILE A 193 -1.28 -8.64 10.91
N PHE A 194 -0.63 -7.47 10.84
CA PHE A 194 -0.29 -6.76 9.60
C PHE A 194 1.22 -6.76 9.41
N ASP A 195 1.67 -6.36 8.22
CA ASP A 195 3.08 -6.06 8.04
C ASP A 195 3.45 -4.89 8.97
N PRO A 196 4.53 -4.98 9.76
CA PRO A 196 4.81 -3.97 10.79
C PRO A 196 5.18 -2.61 10.20
N TYR A 197 5.81 -2.62 9.02
CA TYR A 197 6.18 -1.44 8.26
C TYR A 197 6.28 -1.79 6.77
N VAL A 198 6.36 -0.75 5.94
CA VAL A 198 6.67 -0.85 4.51
C VAL A 198 7.73 0.18 4.16
N ILE A 199 8.59 -0.13 3.18
CA ILE A 199 9.55 0.83 2.62
C ILE A 199 9.11 1.12 1.19
N LEU A 200 8.62 2.33 0.95
CA LEU A 200 8.16 2.78 -0.36
C LEU A 200 9.32 3.44 -1.09
N THR A 201 9.60 3.01 -2.32
CA THR A 201 10.54 3.74 -3.19
C THR A 201 9.76 4.69 -4.08
N LYS A 202 9.96 6.00 -3.92
CA LYS A 202 9.33 7.03 -4.75
C LYS A 202 10.39 7.88 -5.42
N THR A 203 10.21 8.14 -6.71
CA THR A 203 11.11 9.01 -7.47
C THR A 203 10.60 10.44 -7.37
N PHE A 204 11.48 11.34 -6.93
CA PHE A 204 11.19 12.76 -6.82
C PHE A 204 12.06 13.57 -7.78
N SER A 205 11.53 14.71 -8.23
CA SER A 205 12.30 15.70 -8.98
C SER A 205 13.10 16.55 -8.00
N ALA A 206 14.42 16.53 -8.12
CA ALA A 206 15.36 17.22 -7.25
C ALA A 206 16.17 18.26 -8.03
N THR A 207 16.71 19.25 -7.33
CA THR A 207 17.55 20.32 -7.91
C THR A 207 19.00 20.11 -7.51
N THR A 208 19.89 20.00 -8.48
CA THR A 208 21.33 19.89 -8.27
C THR A 208 21.94 21.26 -7.92
N PRO A 209 23.17 21.32 -7.37
CA PRO A 209 23.83 22.60 -7.06
C PRO A 209 24.02 23.53 -8.26
N ASP A 210 24.10 23.00 -9.49
CA ASP A 210 24.16 23.77 -10.73
C ASP A 210 22.78 24.14 -11.30
N GLY A 211 21.70 23.91 -10.54
CA GLY A 211 20.33 24.32 -10.87
C GLY A 211 19.59 23.39 -11.83
N LYS A 212 20.12 22.20 -12.14
CA LYS A 212 19.45 21.23 -13.03
C LYS A 212 18.47 20.37 -12.27
N THR A 213 17.39 19.98 -12.94
CA THR A 213 16.46 18.99 -12.42
C THR A 213 16.96 17.57 -12.71
N VAL A 214 16.97 16.73 -11.68
CA VAL A 214 17.30 15.30 -11.76
C VAL A 214 16.23 14.47 -11.06
N GLN A 215 16.06 13.21 -11.49
CA GLN A 215 15.15 12.27 -10.82
C GLN A 215 15.92 11.47 -9.78
N VAL A 216 15.47 11.52 -8.52
CA VAL A 216 16.13 10.84 -7.40
C VAL A 216 15.16 9.83 -6.78
N PRO A 217 15.49 8.53 -6.77
CA PRO A 217 14.73 7.56 -5.98
C PRO A 217 15.00 7.78 -4.50
N VAL A 218 13.94 8.00 -3.72
CA VAL A 218 13.97 8.11 -2.26
C VAL A 218 13.18 6.97 -1.68
N LYS A 219 13.76 6.30 -0.68
CA LYS A 219 13.09 5.28 0.11
C LYS A 219 12.46 5.90 1.34
N VAL A 220 11.18 5.64 1.56
CA VAL A 220 10.38 6.19 2.65
C VAL A 220 9.84 5.04 3.47
N GLY A 221 10.33 4.90 4.70
CA GLY A 221 9.85 3.92 5.66
C GLY A 221 8.57 4.39 6.36
N VAL A 222 7.53 3.55 6.36
CA VAL A 222 6.24 3.81 7.00
C VAL A 222 5.96 2.72 8.01
N ILE A 223 5.75 3.09 9.27
CA ILE A 223 5.44 2.19 10.40
C ILE A 223 4.16 2.66 11.09
N GLY A 224 3.27 1.72 11.39
CA GLY A 224 1.96 2.00 11.98
C GLY A 224 1.83 1.51 13.42
N PHE A 225 1.06 2.24 14.23
CA PHE A 225 0.76 1.89 15.62
C PHE A 225 -0.72 2.14 15.92
N THR A 226 -1.26 1.38 16.86
CA THR A 226 -2.61 1.59 17.43
C THR A 226 -2.53 1.62 18.97
N PRO A 227 -3.44 2.33 19.68
CA PRO A 227 -3.42 2.37 21.14
C PRO A 227 -3.56 0.97 21.76
N PRO A 228 -2.74 0.59 22.76
CA PRO A 228 -2.89 -0.70 23.46
C PRO A 228 -4.26 -0.88 24.15
N LEU A 229 -4.94 0.24 24.39
CA LEU A 229 -6.28 0.30 24.96
C LEU A 229 -7.35 -0.41 24.12
N ILE A 230 -7.08 -0.76 22.85
CA ILE A 230 -7.99 -1.62 22.06
C ILE A 230 -8.31 -2.93 22.78
N MET A 231 -7.37 -3.46 23.59
CA MET A 231 -7.60 -4.70 24.36
C MET A 231 -8.68 -4.54 25.43
N ALA A 232 -8.93 -3.30 25.89
CA ALA A 232 -10.01 -2.98 26.80
C ALA A 232 -11.28 -2.55 26.05
N TRP A 233 -11.16 -1.65 25.07
CA TRP A 233 -12.29 -1.10 24.32
C TRP A 233 -13.01 -2.16 23.47
N ASP A 234 -12.25 -3.07 22.88
CA ASP A 234 -12.73 -4.10 21.95
C ASP A 234 -12.51 -5.52 22.50
N LYS A 235 -12.53 -5.66 23.84
CA LYS A 235 -12.27 -6.93 24.53
C LYS A 235 -13.05 -8.11 23.94
N GLY A 236 -14.33 -7.92 23.63
CA GLY A 236 -15.18 -8.97 23.06
C GLY A 236 -14.72 -9.50 21.70
N ASN A 237 -14.02 -8.67 20.93
CA ASN A 237 -13.51 -9.01 19.59
C ASN A 237 -12.06 -9.52 19.61
N LEU A 238 -11.26 -9.14 20.63
CA LEU A 238 -9.81 -9.30 20.62
C LEU A 238 -9.27 -10.27 21.66
N ASP A 239 -9.97 -10.46 22.79
CA ASP A 239 -9.48 -11.28 23.89
C ASP A 239 -9.19 -12.72 23.45
N GLY A 240 -8.05 -13.25 23.90
CA GLY A 240 -7.53 -14.55 23.48
C GLY A 240 -7.00 -14.66 22.05
N ASN A 241 -7.20 -13.65 21.19
CA ASN A 241 -6.84 -13.73 19.76
C ASN A 241 -5.61 -12.91 19.37
N VAL A 242 -5.49 -11.72 19.95
CA VAL A 242 -4.35 -10.83 19.76
C VAL A 242 -3.93 -10.22 21.08
N THR A 243 -2.72 -9.66 21.11
CA THR A 243 -2.25 -8.79 22.19
C THR A 243 -1.59 -7.56 21.59
N THR A 244 -1.44 -6.52 22.40
CA THR A 244 -0.75 -5.29 22.02
C THR A 244 0.59 -5.18 22.73
N THR A 245 1.62 -4.72 22.01
CA THR A 245 2.89 -4.32 22.59
C THR A 245 2.95 -2.80 22.79
N GLY A 246 3.84 -2.35 23.67
CA GLY A 246 4.07 -0.92 23.90
C GLY A 246 4.63 -0.23 22.65
N LEU A 247 4.20 1.01 22.40
CA LEU A 247 4.50 1.74 21.16
C LEU A 247 5.99 2.02 21.02
N LYS A 248 6.61 2.52 22.09
CA LYS A 248 8.02 2.86 22.12
C LYS A 248 8.89 1.62 21.90
N GLU A 249 8.61 0.55 22.62
CA GLU A 249 9.34 -0.73 22.53
C GLU A 249 9.24 -1.32 21.13
N THR A 250 8.06 -1.20 20.52
CA THR A 250 7.82 -1.65 19.14
C THR A 250 8.60 -0.80 18.13
N ALA A 251 8.64 0.53 18.32
CA ALA A 251 9.42 1.45 17.49
C ALA A 251 10.93 1.18 17.61
N GLU A 252 11.45 1.01 18.83
CA GLU A 252 12.85 0.68 19.10
C GLU A 252 13.27 -0.64 18.46
N LYS A 253 12.34 -1.61 18.34
CA LYS A 253 12.57 -2.86 17.62
C LYS A 253 12.63 -2.66 16.10
N TYR A 254 11.61 -2.04 15.50
CA TYR A 254 11.43 -2.07 14.04
C TYR A 254 12.13 -0.93 13.28
N ILE A 255 12.36 0.23 13.90
CA ILE A 255 13.04 1.35 13.21
C ILE A 255 14.48 0.98 12.79
N PRO A 256 15.32 0.35 13.65
CA PRO A 256 16.65 -0.09 13.23
C PRO A 256 16.60 -1.12 12.09
N GLU A 257 15.65 -2.06 12.14
CA GLU A 257 15.45 -3.05 11.07
C GLU A 257 15.07 -2.39 9.75
N MET A 258 14.15 -1.43 9.78
CA MET A 258 13.71 -0.67 8.62
C MET A 258 14.87 0.13 8.01
N LYS A 259 15.67 0.82 8.84
CA LYS A 259 16.88 1.53 8.41
C LYS A 259 17.92 0.60 7.77
N ALA A 260 18.08 -0.61 8.30
CA ALA A 260 19.03 -1.59 7.75
C ALA A 260 18.61 -2.15 6.38
N LYS A 261 17.30 -2.21 6.11
CA LYS A 261 16.75 -2.59 4.79
C LYS A 261 16.78 -1.44 3.76
N GLY A 262 17.15 -0.24 4.25
CA GLY A 262 17.37 0.98 3.48
C GLY A 262 16.07 1.69 3.17
#